data_AF-A0A812PJQ8-F1
#
_entry.id   AF-A0A812PJQ8-F1
#
_cell.length_a   1.000
_cell.length_b   1.000
_cell.length_c   1.000
_cell.angle_alpha   90.00
_cell.angle_beta   90.00
_cell.angle_gamma   90.00
#
_symmetry.space_group_name_H-M   'P 1'
#
loop_
_entity.id
_entity.type
_entity.pdbx_description
1 polymer ?
#
loop_
_entity_poly.entity_id
_entity_poly.type
_entity_poly.pdbx_seq_one_letter_code
_entity_poly.pdbx_strand_id
1 'polypeptide(L)'
;MLDRVSAGPTDCLLGKCLCKDGYCADGDMCKPQVCFAGAEPPRFRPNRWLAFYSGMSDLEQFPEYEELEEEYVQFVLRISPVPLLFLLLGVVVSITTCACLCCGGSGYHFSMDFSDMTHDETKGFVSGTTGNAVIGDEEFARRAWKKRPSCFPMFCAALLIILLCFFGGLTRIVNAAWTEYIIVSSLDRAMDNAADIANASLTINETVTHLHDKLLELPLTCKTDSKAAKQVLYTFVHSALGAIDDYVEQVYFIVETVQPIPDQIGKFKQLTHRAKPFFASLPLAPLWLVAFICIGIVVEATCTTCCRSSSLARCVDVGLKLSALLFGLIVFVVAVLVCVETIVLIALSKFCEDVDHNVLSYVNSTTYNISYIIPEIANYYIRGGDRNPIDEYDTLAMKYINQIQDYYNQAAIGVAGLGMACPAFFDLDVNAIATKARGILGKARELLKGENIYPYYRKVIRAGICNVVISGVGHPS
;
A
#
# COMPACT_ATOMS: atom_id res chain seq x y z
N MET A 1 -37.45 -29.98 -22.82
CA MET A 1 -37.04 -28.75 -23.52
C MET A 1 -36.49 -27.78 -22.49
N LEU A 2 -35.26 -27.99 -22.05
CA LEU A 2 -34.51 -27.10 -21.16
C LEU A 2 -33.06 -27.31 -21.60
N ASP A 3 -32.61 -26.49 -22.55
CA ASP A 3 -31.19 -26.34 -22.90
C ASP A 3 -31.06 -25.16 -23.87
N ARG A 4 -30.89 -23.97 -23.30
CA ARG A 4 -30.16 -22.86 -23.94
C ARG A 4 -29.32 -22.20 -22.87
N VAL A 5 -28.23 -22.88 -22.50
CA VAL A 5 -27.14 -22.24 -21.75
C VAL A 5 -26.40 -21.36 -22.75
N SER A 6 -26.75 -20.08 -22.80
CA SER A 6 -25.97 -19.08 -23.54
C SER A 6 -24.59 -18.97 -22.88
N ALA A 7 -23.57 -19.53 -23.54
CA ALA A 7 -22.18 -19.49 -23.11
C ALA A 7 -21.41 -18.50 -24.00
N GLY A 8 -20.94 -17.41 -23.40
CA GLY A 8 -19.97 -16.50 -23.99
C GLY A 8 -19.17 -15.86 -22.85
N PRO A 9 -18.06 -15.16 -23.15
CA PRO A 9 -17.13 -14.70 -22.13
C PRO A 9 -17.77 -13.60 -21.27
N THR A 10 -17.92 -13.87 -19.97
CA THR A 10 -18.38 -12.91 -18.96
C THR A 10 -17.25 -12.61 -17.98
N ASP A 11 -17.09 -11.34 -17.58
CA ASP A 11 -16.28 -11.01 -16.40
C ASP A 11 -17.24 -10.84 -15.22
N CYS A 12 -17.23 -11.81 -14.31
CA CYS A 12 -18.03 -11.75 -13.11
C CYS A 12 -17.22 -11.14 -11.96
N LEU A 13 -17.79 -10.12 -11.32
CA LEU A 13 -17.22 -9.40 -10.19
C LEU A 13 -18.22 -9.49 -9.03
N LEU A 14 -17.93 -10.31 -8.02
CA LEU A 14 -18.64 -10.37 -6.73
C LEU A 14 -20.15 -10.49 -6.84
N GLY A 15 -20.62 -11.40 -7.68
CA GLY A 15 -22.04 -11.59 -7.85
C GLY A 15 -22.67 -10.69 -8.91
N LYS A 16 -21.93 -9.92 -9.71
CA LYS A 16 -22.45 -9.30 -10.96
C LYS A 16 -21.59 -9.68 -12.15
N CYS A 17 -22.18 -10.29 -13.17
CA CYS A 17 -21.51 -10.57 -14.44
C CYS A 17 -21.70 -9.42 -15.43
N LEU A 18 -20.59 -8.87 -15.89
CA LEU A 18 -20.54 -7.98 -17.04
C LEU A 18 -20.39 -8.85 -18.30
N CYS A 19 -21.36 -8.75 -19.21
CA CYS A 19 -21.26 -9.34 -20.53
C CYS A 19 -20.10 -8.67 -21.29
N LYS A 20 -19.24 -9.45 -21.97
CA LYS A 20 -18.40 -8.91 -23.04
C LYS A 20 -19.19 -8.87 -24.35
N ASP A 21 -18.69 -8.10 -25.32
CA ASP A 21 -19.25 -8.05 -26.67
C ASP A 21 -19.41 -9.49 -27.22
N GLY A 22 -20.64 -9.84 -27.59
CA GLY A 22 -21.01 -11.18 -28.07
C GLY A 22 -21.79 -12.06 -27.08
N TYR A 23 -22.13 -11.59 -25.87
CA TYR A 23 -22.94 -12.35 -24.90
C TYR A 23 -24.39 -11.83 -24.79
N CYS A 24 -25.37 -12.71 -25.00
CA CYS A 24 -26.80 -12.44 -24.82
C CYS A 24 -27.37 -13.38 -23.74
N ALA A 25 -27.68 -12.82 -22.57
CA ALA A 25 -28.21 -13.57 -21.44
C ALA A 25 -29.71 -13.92 -21.62
N ASP A 26 -30.43 -13.16 -22.46
CA ASP A 26 -31.87 -13.33 -22.69
C ASP A 26 -32.29 -12.50 -23.92
N GLY A 27 -32.54 -13.13 -25.08
CA GLY A 27 -33.12 -12.48 -26.27
C GLY A 27 -32.47 -11.15 -26.70
N ASP A 28 -31.19 -11.18 -27.07
CA ASP A 28 -30.41 -10.03 -27.59
C ASP A 28 -30.10 -8.88 -26.61
N MET A 29 -30.52 -8.95 -25.35
CA MET A 29 -30.19 -7.93 -24.34
C MET A 29 -29.17 -8.44 -23.31
N CYS A 30 -28.05 -7.72 -23.15
CA CYS A 30 -27.16 -7.94 -22.01
C CYS A 30 -27.84 -7.43 -20.74
N LYS A 31 -28.41 -8.36 -19.97
CA LYS A 31 -28.82 -8.10 -18.58
C LYS A 31 -27.66 -8.50 -17.66
N PRO A 32 -27.21 -7.62 -16.73
CA PRO A 32 -26.27 -8.01 -15.69
C PRO A 32 -26.85 -9.19 -14.91
N GLN A 33 -26.23 -10.36 -15.02
CA GLN A 33 -26.63 -11.54 -14.26
C GLN A 33 -26.03 -11.42 -12.86
N VAL A 34 -26.87 -11.59 -11.83
CA VAL A 34 -26.37 -11.66 -10.46
C VAL A 34 -25.87 -13.08 -10.22
N CYS A 35 -24.55 -13.28 -10.13
CA CYS A 35 -23.96 -14.57 -9.78
C CYS A 35 -24.36 -14.93 -8.34
N PHE A 36 -25.32 -15.86 -8.20
CA PHE A 36 -25.79 -16.33 -6.89
C PHE A 36 -24.68 -17.00 -6.05
N ALA A 37 -23.60 -17.45 -6.66
CA ALA A 37 -22.48 -18.12 -5.99
C ALA A 37 -21.32 -17.19 -5.60
N GLY A 38 -21.51 -15.85 -5.64
CA GLY A 38 -20.44 -14.91 -5.28
C GLY A 38 -19.22 -15.07 -6.19
N ALA A 39 -19.27 -14.47 -7.39
CA ALA A 39 -18.19 -14.66 -8.37
C ALA A 39 -16.80 -14.39 -7.77
N GLU A 40 -15.93 -15.41 -7.80
CA GLU A 40 -14.51 -15.31 -7.45
C GLU A 40 -13.96 -14.07 -8.18
N PRO A 41 -13.38 -13.10 -7.45
CA PRO A 41 -12.86 -11.91 -8.09
C PRO A 41 -11.78 -12.29 -9.10
N PRO A 42 -11.62 -11.54 -10.19
CA PRO A 42 -10.61 -11.84 -11.18
C PRO A 42 -9.25 -11.92 -10.50
N ARG A 43 -8.48 -12.98 -10.83
CA ARG A 43 -7.13 -13.14 -10.30
C ARG A 43 -6.32 -11.88 -10.55
N PHE A 44 -5.58 -11.45 -9.53
CA PHE A 44 -4.68 -10.33 -9.68
C PHE A 44 -3.68 -10.62 -10.80
N ARG A 45 -3.58 -9.72 -11.77
CA ARG A 45 -2.61 -9.83 -12.86
C ARG A 45 -1.43 -8.92 -12.55
N PRO A 46 -0.23 -9.46 -12.31
CA PRO A 46 0.93 -8.65 -12.03
C PRO A 46 1.27 -7.76 -13.23
N ASN A 47 1.65 -6.51 -12.95
CA ASN A 47 2.19 -5.64 -13.98
C ASN A 47 3.64 -6.05 -14.33
N ARG A 48 4.19 -5.50 -15.42
CA ARG A 48 5.54 -5.85 -15.89
C ARG A 48 6.63 -5.60 -14.85
N TRP A 49 6.49 -4.57 -14.03
CA TRP A 49 7.48 -4.23 -13.00
C TRP A 49 7.44 -5.18 -11.82
N LEU A 50 6.25 -5.57 -11.37
CA LEU A 50 6.07 -6.60 -10.36
C LEU A 50 6.64 -7.92 -10.83
N ALA A 51 6.36 -8.33 -12.07
CA ALA A 51 6.95 -9.54 -12.65
C ALA A 51 8.48 -9.46 -12.75
N PHE A 52 9.02 -8.29 -13.08
CA PHE A 52 10.46 -8.05 -13.15
C PHE A 52 11.14 -8.20 -11.78
N TYR A 53 10.60 -7.56 -10.73
CA TYR A 53 11.16 -7.66 -9.38
C TYR A 53 10.93 -9.04 -8.75
N SER A 54 9.76 -9.66 -8.94
CA SER A 54 9.55 -11.05 -8.50
C SER A 54 10.54 -12.00 -9.17
N GLY A 55 10.80 -11.83 -10.47
CA GLY A 55 11.78 -12.63 -11.20
C GLY A 55 13.24 -12.47 -10.76
N MET A 56 13.57 -11.50 -9.90
CA MET A 56 14.92 -11.37 -9.32
C MET A 56 15.15 -12.28 -8.11
N SER A 57 14.10 -12.94 -7.61
CA SER A 57 14.20 -13.86 -6.48
C SER A 57 13.80 -15.26 -6.91
N ASP A 58 14.60 -16.23 -6.47
CA ASP A 58 14.36 -17.66 -6.67
C ASP A 58 13.26 -18.22 -5.76
N LEU A 59 12.63 -17.38 -4.92
CA LEU A 59 11.51 -17.81 -4.08
C LEU A 59 10.28 -18.10 -4.94
N GLU A 60 9.75 -19.31 -4.84
CA GLU A 60 8.51 -19.69 -5.53
C GLU A 60 7.29 -18.99 -4.91
N GLN A 61 7.29 -18.82 -3.58
CA GLN A 61 6.19 -18.23 -2.83
C GLN A 61 6.69 -17.31 -1.72
N PHE A 62 5.86 -16.35 -1.32
CA PHE A 62 6.08 -15.56 -0.12
C PHE A 62 5.86 -16.47 1.10
N PRO A 63 6.75 -16.45 2.11
CA PRO A 63 6.62 -17.33 3.28
C PRO A 63 5.32 -17.02 4.02
N GLU A 64 4.72 -18.05 4.62
CA GLU A 64 3.56 -17.86 5.49
C GLU A 64 3.93 -16.96 6.68
N TYR A 65 2.97 -16.23 7.23
CA TYR A 65 3.29 -15.24 8.26
C TYR A 65 3.96 -15.84 9.50
N GLU A 66 3.54 -17.03 9.93
CA GLU A 66 4.15 -17.74 11.08
C GLU A 66 5.63 -18.05 10.80
N GLU A 67 5.93 -18.53 9.60
CA GLU A 67 7.30 -18.77 9.14
C GLU A 67 8.07 -17.45 8.98
N LEU A 68 7.41 -16.35 8.58
CA LEU A 68 8.07 -15.06 8.40
C LEU A 68 8.63 -14.53 9.72
N GLU A 69 7.98 -14.74 10.87
CA GLU A 69 8.52 -14.31 12.17
C GLU A 69 9.76 -15.11 12.57
N GLU A 70 9.78 -16.42 12.30
CA GLU A 70 10.89 -17.31 12.66
C GLU A 70 12.04 -17.26 11.63
N GLU A 71 11.72 -17.13 10.35
CA GLU A 71 12.62 -17.24 9.22
C GLU A 71 12.84 -15.93 8.46
N TYR A 72 12.47 -14.77 9.03
CA TYR A 72 12.65 -13.45 8.38
C TYR A 72 14.06 -13.26 7.80
N VAL A 73 15.08 -13.65 8.58
CA VAL A 73 16.49 -13.54 8.17
C VAL A 73 16.78 -14.44 6.97
N GLN A 74 16.24 -15.67 6.95
CA GLN A 74 16.43 -16.57 5.80
C GLN A 74 15.72 -16.04 4.56
N PHE A 75 14.50 -15.50 4.71
CA PHE A 75 13.76 -14.86 3.63
C PHE A 75 14.58 -13.70 3.03
N VAL A 76 15.09 -12.79 3.86
CA VAL A 76 15.93 -11.67 3.41
C VAL A 76 17.20 -12.17 2.72
N LEU A 77 17.87 -13.19 3.26
CA LEU A 77 19.06 -13.77 2.65
C LEU A 77 18.76 -14.37 1.26
N ARG A 78 17.61 -15.03 1.07
CA ARG A 78 17.21 -15.62 -0.23
C ARG A 78 16.88 -14.57 -1.29
N ILE A 79 16.34 -13.41 -0.91
CA ILE A 79 16.05 -12.32 -1.87
C ILE A 79 17.25 -11.37 -2.10
N SER A 80 18.30 -11.47 -1.28
CA SER A 80 19.46 -10.58 -1.32
C SER A 80 20.49 -10.78 -2.46
N PRO A 81 20.63 -11.93 -3.16
CA PRO A 81 21.75 -12.13 -4.10
C PRO A 81 21.86 -11.08 -5.21
N VAL A 82 20.75 -10.72 -5.85
CA VAL A 82 20.71 -9.70 -6.91
C VAL A 82 20.99 -8.30 -6.36
N PRO A 83 20.33 -7.84 -5.27
CA PRO A 83 20.71 -6.60 -4.58
C PRO A 83 22.19 -6.53 -4.16
N LEU A 84 22.75 -7.63 -3.63
CA LEU A 84 24.15 -7.72 -3.25
C LEU A 84 25.09 -7.61 -4.45
N LEU A 85 24.71 -8.14 -5.61
CA LEU A 85 25.45 -7.93 -6.86
C LEU A 85 25.50 -6.45 -7.23
N PHE A 86 24.39 -5.72 -7.13
CA PHE A 86 24.37 -4.27 -7.37
C PHE A 86 25.23 -3.51 -6.36
N LEU A 87 25.21 -3.91 -5.10
CA LEU A 87 26.08 -3.34 -4.06
C LEU A 87 27.56 -3.59 -4.39
N LEU A 88 27.95 -4.82 -4.74
CA LEU A 88 29.32 -5.17 -5.12
C LEU A 88 29.78 -4.38 -6.36
N LEU A 89 28.93 -4.25 -7.37
CA LEU A 89 29.22 -3.41 -8.53
C LEU A 89 29.42 -1.95 -8.12
N GLY A 90 28.56 -1.40 -7.26
CA GLY A 90 28.70 -0.05 -6.72
C GLY A 90 30.00 0.15 -5.94
N VAL A 91 30.41 -0.84 -5.14
CA VAL A 91 31.70 -0.86 -4.42
C VAL A 91 32.87 -0.87 -5.40
N VAL A 92 32.83 -1.73 -6.43
CA VAL A 92 33.89 -1.80 -7.45
C VAL A 92 33.99 -0.49 -8.22
N VAL A 93 32.87 0.11 -8.63
CA VAL A 93 32.83 1.41 -9.30
C VAL A 93 33.39 2.50 -8.40
N SER A 94 33.01 2.52 -7.11
CA SER A 94 33.51 3.49 -6.14
C SER A 94 35.03 3.37 -5.96
N ILE A 95 35.55 2.17 -5.71
CA ILE A 95 36.99 1.91 -5.55
C ILE A 95 37.75 2.29 -6.82
N THR A 96 37.24 1.89 -7.99
CA THR A 96 37.88 2.18 -9.28
C THR A 96 37.91 3.69 -9.55
N THR A 97 36.82 4.39 -9.24
CA THR A 97 36.75 5.85 -9.36
C THR A 97 37.73 6.54 -8.43
N CYS A 98 37.78 6.13 -7.16
CA CYS A 98 38.77 6.63 -6.20
C CYS A 98 40.20 6.36 -6.66
N ALA A 99 40.52 5.16 -7.13
CA ALA A 99 41.85 4.80 -7.61
C ALA A 99 42.25 5.60 -8.87
N CYS A 100 41.34 5.74 -9.84
CA CYS A 100 41.61 6.53 -11.05
C CYS A 100 41.85 8.01 -10.72
N LEU A 101 41.07 8.59 -9.82
CA LEU A 101 41.20 10.00 -9.45
C LEU A 101 42.40 10.26 -8.53
N CYS A 102 42.70 9.36 -7.60
CA CYS A 102 43.82 9.50 -6.66
C CYS A 102 45.17 9.10 -7.28
N CYS A 103 45.22 8.06 -8.12
CA CYS A 103 46.46 7.49 -8.67
C CYS A 103 46.70 7.84 -10.15
N GLY A 104 45.66 8.13 -10.93
CA GLY A 104 45.80 8.51 -12.35
C GLY A 104 46.44 9.88 -12.58
N GLY A 105 46.50 10.73 -11.55
CA GLY A 105 47.19 12.02 -11.57
C GLY A 105 48.72 11.94 -11.55
N SER A 106 49.32 10.75 -11.38
CA SER A 106 50.78 10.60 -11.35
C SER A 106 51.41 10.50 -12.75
N GLY A 107 50.63 10.12 -13.78
CA GLY A 107 51.15 9.87 -15.13
C GLY A 107 50.94 11.02 -16.13
N TYR A 108 49.91 11.84 -15.92
CA TYR A 108 49.74 13.08 -16.68
C TYR A 108 50.37 14.22 -15.89
N HIS A 109 51.70 14.28 -15.88
CA HIS A 109 52.40 15.53 -15.65
C HIS A 109 51.95 16.48 -16.76
N PHE A 110 50.85 17.20 -16.53
CA PHE A 110 50.58 18.48 -17.15
C PHE A 110 51.68 19.42 -16.61
N SER A 111 52.93 19.22 -17.04
CA SER A 111 53.88 20.32 -17.11
C SER A 111 53.29 21.28 -18.12
N MET A 112 52.38 22.14 -17.64
CA MET A 112 52.35 23.50 -18.16
C MET A 112 53.67 24.10 -17.71
N ASP A 113 54.72 23.89 -18.49
CA ASP A 113 55.91 24.73 -18.44
C ASP A 113 55.46 26.11 -18.90
N PHE A 114 54.83 26.84 -17.98
CA PHE A 114 54.46 28.25 -18.15
C PHE A 114 55.66 29.16 -17.85
N SER A 115 56.82 28.57 -17.55
CA SER A 115 58.04 29.30 -17.20
C SER A 115 58.77 29.92 -18.39
N ASP A 116 58.42 29.62 -19.65
CA ASP A 116 59.17 30.12 -20.82
C ASP A 116 58.47 31.25 -21.62
N MET A 117 57.41 31.87 -21.09
CA MET A 117 56.76 33.03 -21.77
C MET A 117 56.81 34.35 -20.99
N THR A 118 57.55 34.42 -19.89
CA THR A 118 57.82 35.70 -19.23
C THR A 118 59.26 36.11 -19.45
N HIS A 119 59.42 37.10 -20.33
CA HIS A 119 60.54 38.04 -20.37
C HIS A 119 61.91 37.47 -20.74
N ASP A 120 62.13 37.22 -22.03
CA ASP A 120 63.41 37.59 -22.63
C ASP A 120 63.22 38.28 -23.99
N GLU A 121 62.47 39.37 -23.99
CA GLU A 121 62.55 40.38 -25.05
C GLU A 121 62.82 41.74 -24.42
N THR A 122 64.02 41.93 -23.88
CA THR A 122 64.66 43.24 -23.97
C THR A 122 66.18 43.09 -24.11
N LYS A 123 66.60 43.08 -25.38
CA LYS A 123 67.79 43.80 -25.90
C LYS A 123 69.16 43.20 -25.59
N GLY A 124 69.65 42.43 -26.57
CA GLY A 124 71.06 42.09 -26.74
C GLY A 124 71.39 41.57 -28.14
N PHE A 125 70.93 42.28 -29.19
CA PHE A 125 71.24 41.96 -30.58
C PHE A 125 72.74 42.21 -30.85
N VAL A 126 73.58 41.20 -30.63
CA VAL A 126 74.95 41.16 -31.14
C VAL A 126 74.94 40.44 -32.47
N SER A 127 75.15 41.22 -33.52
CA SER A 127 75.36 40.78 -34.90
C SER A 127 76.57 39.84 -34.97
N GLY A 128 76.31 38.57 -35.29
CA GLY A 128 77.33 37.54 -35.53
C GLY A 128 76.92 36.72 -36.75
N THR A 129 77.59 37.00 -37.85
CA THR A 129 77.36 36.50 -39.21
C THR A 129 77.56 34.98 -39.39
N THR A 130 76.75 34.46 -40.32
CA THR A 130 76.97 33.29 -41.21
C THR A 130 76.93 31.88 -40.61
N GLY A 131 75.80 31.21 -40.85
CA GLY A 131 75.66 29.76 -40.76
C GLY A 131 74.23 29.33 -41.15
N ASN A 132 74.02 29.04 -42.45
CA ASN A 132 72.76 28.52 -42.96
C ASN A 132 72.44 27.16 -42.34
N ALA A 133 71.42 27.10 -41.49
CA ALA A 133 70.73 25.87 -41.13
C ALA A 133 69.22 26.15 -41.17
N VAL A 134 68.59 25.81 -42.30
CA VAL A 134 67.13 25.76 -42.45
C VAL A 134 66.65 24.47 -41.76
N ILE A 135 66.46 24.56 -40.45
CA ILE A 135 65.77 23.60 -39.58
C ILE A 135 64.88 24.52 -38.74
N GLY A 136 63.55 24.56 -38.81
CA GLY A 136 62.53 23.57 -39.12
C GLY A 136 61.23 24.11 -38.52
N ASP A 137 60.59 25.10 -39.17
CA ASP A 137 59.37 25.77 -38.69
C ASP A 137 58.16 24.83 -38.50
N GLU A 138 58.21 23.62 -39.07
CA GLU A 138 57.17 22.59 -38.87
C GLU A 138 57.14 21.99 -37.45
N GLU A 139 58.27 21.96 -36.73
CA GLU A 139 58.29 21.43 -35.36
C GLU A 139 57.67 22.40 -34.35
N PHE A 140 57.75 23.71 -34.60
CA PHE A 140 57.16 24.73 -33.74
C PHE A 140 55.62 24.76 -33.89
N ALA A 141 55.11 24.58 -35.10
CA ALA A 141 53.66 24.45 -35.34
C ALA A 141 53.07 23.16 -34.75
N ARG A 142 53.83 22.04 -34.73
CA ARG A 142 53.40 20.79 -34.10
C ARG A 142 53.34 20.85 -32.57
N ARG A 143 54.12 21.72 -31.92
CA ARG A 143 54.06 21.91 -30.45
C ARG A 143 52.94 22.86 -29.99
N ALA A 144 52.41 23.72 -30.86
CA ALA A 144 51.44 24.74 -30.47
C ALA A 144 49.98 24.26 -30.34
N TRP A 145 49.65 23.06 -30.84
CA TRP A 145 48.27 22.53 -30.82
C TRP A 145 48.07 21.45 -29.75
N LYS A 146 48.55 21.69 -28.53
CA LYS A 146 48.16 20.88 -27.38
C LYS A 146 46.70 21.24 -27.06
N LYS A 147 45.76 20.57 -27.74
CA LYS A 147 44.31 20.72 -27.56
C LYS A 147 44.01 20.64 -26.06
N ARG A 148 43.51 21.74 -25.50
CA ARG A 148 43.01 21.75 -24.12
C ARG A 148 41.82 20.78 -24.07
N PRO A 149 41.75 19.87 -23.09
CA PRO A 149 40.56 19.06 -22.91
C PRO A 149 39.36 19.99 -22.72
N SER A 150 38.30 19.79 -23.50
CA SER A 150 37.08 20.58 -23.37
C SER A 150 36.30 20.09 -22.14
N CYS A 151 35.90 20.98 -21.24
CA CYS A 151 35.02 20.67 -20.11
C CYS A 151 33.54 20.46 -20.54
N PHE A 152 33.22 20.84 -21.77
CA PHE A 152 31.87 20.81 -22.34
C PHE A 152 31.12 19.47 -22.21
N PRO A 153 31.71 18.29 -22.55
CA PRO A 153 31.00 17.01 -22.43
C PRO A 153 30.63 16.65 -20.98
N MET A 154 31.52 16.91 -20.01
CA MET A 154 31.22 16.66 -18.59
C MET A 154 30.10 17.57 -18.09
N PHE A 155 30.15 18.85 -18.46
CA PHE A 155 29.10 19.80 -18.13
C PHE A 155 27.74 19.40 -18.71
N CYS A 156 27.70 19.01 -19.99
CA CYS A 156 26.46 18.57 -20.64
C CYS A 156 25.90 17.29 -20.00
N ALA A 157 26.75 16.33 -19.67
CA ALA A 157 26.34 15.09 -19.00
C ALA A 157 25.79 15.36 -17.60
N ALA A 158 26.48 16.19 -16.79
CA ALA A 158 26.02 16.55 -15.45
C ALA A 158 24.68 17.31 -15.49
N LEU A 159 24.52 18.26 -16.42
CA LEU A 159 23.24 18.96 -16.62
C LEU A 159 22.12 18.00 -17.03
N LEU A 160 22.38 17.08 -17.96
CA LEU A 160 21.40 16.08 -18.38
C LEU A 160 20.97 15.20 -17.20
N ILE A 161 21.92 14.74 -16.37
CA ILE A 161 21.63 13.94 -15.18
C ILE A 161 20.80 14.76 -14.17
N ILE A 162 21.13 16.03 -13.93
CA ILE A 162 20.34 16.91 -13.05
C ILE A 162 18.90 17.04 -13.57
N LEU A 163 18.72 17.27 -14.87
CA LEU A 163 17.39 17.34 -15.48
C LEU A 163 16.64 16.02 -15.31
N LEU A 164 17.28 14.88 -15.58
CA LEU A 164 16.67 13.55 -15.40
C LEU A 164 16.30 13.28 -13.94
N CYS A 165 17.18 13.60 -12.97
CA CYS A 165 16.88 13.48 -11.55
C CYS A 165 15.71 14.40 -11.14
N PHE A 166 15.66 15.62 -11.68
CA PHE A 166 14.58 16.56 -11.40
C PHE A 166 13.24 16.07 -11.95
N PHE A 167 13.18 15.63 -13.21
CA PHE A 167 11.97 15.06 -13.81
C PHE A 167 11.54 13.75 -13.13
N GLY A 168 12.49 12.87 -12.81
CA GLY A 168 12.22 11.66 -12.03
C GLY A 168 11.67 11.99 -10.64
N GLY A 169 12.26 13.00 -9.98
CA GLY A 169 11.80 13.51 -8.70
C GLY A 169 10.37 14.03 -8.74
N LEU A 170 10.05 14.89 -9.72
CA LEU A 170 8.71 15.43 -9.92
C LEU A 170 7.68 14.33 -10.20
N THR A 171 7.99 13.42 -11.11
CA THR A 171 7.11 12.30 -11.48
C THR A 171 6.80 11.44 -10.26
N ARG A 172 7.81 11.15 -9.44
CA ARG A 172 7.64 10.39 -8.20
C ARG A 172 6.78 11.11 -7.17
N ILE A 173 6.96 12.42 -6.99
CA ILE A 173 6.13 13.23 -6.07
C ILE A 173 4.65 13.19 -6.50
N VAL A 174 4.38 13.37 -7.80
CA VAL A 174 3.02 13.31 -8.36
C VAL A 174 2.41 11.92 -8.16
N ASN A 175 3.15 10.86 -8.50
CA ASN A 175 2.69 9.48 -8.30
C ASN A 175 2.43 9.15 -6.82
N ALA A 176 3.30 9.60 -5.92
CA ALA A 176 3.12 9.41 -4.48
C ALA A 176 1.86 10.12 -3.97
N ALA A 177 1.61 11.36 -4.40
CA ALA A 177 0.41 12.11 -4.05
C ALA A 177 -0.88 11.42 -4.56
N TRP A 178 -0.84 10.90 -5.78
CA TRP A 178 -1.97 10.15 -6.35
C TRP A 178 -2.24 8.84 -5.60
N THR A 179 -1.19 8.11 -5.23
CA THR A 179 -1.29 6.87 -4.43
C THR A 179 -1.93 7.14 -3.08
N GLU A 180 -1.45 8.19 -2.39
CA GLU A 180 -2.01 8.61 -1.11
C GLU A 180 -3.49 8.97 -1.25
N TYR A 181 -3.86 9.74 -2.28
CA TYR A 181 -5.25 10.11 -2.52
C TYR A 181 -6.15 8.87 -2.65
N ILE A 182 -5.74 7.84 -3.40
CA ILE A 182 -6.51 6.60 -3.56
C ILE A 182 -6.64 5.86 -2.22
N ILE A 183 -5.54 5.71 -1.49
CA ILE A 183 -5.53 4.96 -0.22
C ILE A 183 -6.37 5.70 0.83
N VAL A 184 -6.09 6.99 1.06
CA VAL A 184 -6.77 7.78 2.09
C VAL A 184 -8.27 7.92 1.80
N SER A 185 -8.65 8.23 0.55
CA SER A 185 -10.08 8.32 0.21
C SER A 185 -10.83 6.99 0.33
N SER A 186 -10.15 5.86 0.14
CA SER A 186 -10.74 4.54 0.35
C SER A 186 -10.86 4.22 1.84
N LEU A 187 -9.85 4.58 2.65
CA LEU A 187 -9.88 4.42 4.10
C LEU A 187 -10.93 5.31 4.76
N ASP A 188 -11.14 6.53 4.28
CA ASP A 188 -12.17 7.44 4.79
C ASP A 188 -13.57 6.84 4.63
N ARG A 189 -13.89 6.35 3.43
CA ARG A 189 -15.17 5.67 3.18
C ARG A 189 -15.32 4.38 3.97
N ALA A 190 -14.24 3.61 4.12
CA ALA A 190 -14.25 2.40 4.93
C ALA A 190 -14.50 2.72 6.41
N MET A 191 -13.89 3.79 6.93
CA MET A 191 -14.08 4.28 8.29
C MET A 191 -15.52 4.77 8.51
N ASP A 192 -16.08 5.55 7.59
CA ASP A 192 -17.47 6.03 7.67
C ASP A 192 -18.45 4.85 7.68
N ASN A 193 -18.27 3.87 6.78
CA ASN A 193 -19.10 2.66 6.75
C ASN A 193 -18.94 1.84 8.04
N ALA A 194 -17.71 1.69 8.54
CA ALA A 194 -17.45 0.96 9.78
C ALA A 194 -18.09 1.66 10.99
N ALA A 195 -18.04 2.99 11.04
CA ALA A 195 -18.69 3.79 12.09
C ALA A 195 -20.21 3.64 12.02
N ASP A 196 -20.79 3.62 10.82
CA ASP A 196 -22.22 3.37 10.61
C ASP A 196 -22.64 1.99 11.14
N ILE A 197 -21.85 0.94 10.88
CA ILE A 197 -22.11 -0.43 11.37
C ILE A 197 -21.90 -0.50 12.89
N ALA A 198 -20.85 0.16 13.42
CA ALA A 198 -20.59 0.20 14.86
C ALA A 198 -21.74 0.89 15.61
N ASN A 199 -22.23 2.04 15.12
CA ASN A 199 -23.38 2.75 15.70
C ASN A 199 -24.68 1.91 15.61
N ALA A 200 -24.88 1.22 14.49
CA ALA A 200 -25.98 0.28 14.31
C ALA A 200 -25.92 -0.87 15.34
N SER A 201 -24.74 -1.43 15.59
CA SER A 201 -24.54 -2.50 16.57
C SER A 201 -24.85 -2.05 18.00
N LEU A 202 -24.45 -0.83 18.38
CA LEU A 202 -24.80 -0.25 19.69
C LEU A 202 -26.30 -0.04 19.83
N THR A 203 -26.95 0.47 18.79
CA THR A 203 -28.41 0.68 18.81
C THR A 203 -29.16 -0.64 18.96
N ILE A 204 -28.69 -1.72 18.30
CA ILE A 204 -29.26 -3.05 18.49
C ILE A 204 -29.04 -3.51 19.93
N ASN A 205 -27.81 -3.42 20.45
CA ASN A 205 -27.48 -3.83 21.81
C ASN A 205 -28.37 -3.12 22.85
N GLU A 206 -28.44 -1.79 22.81
CA GLU A 206 -29.31 -1.01 23.70
C GLU A 206 -30.78 -1.44 23.60
N THR A 207 -31.27 -1.68 22.38
CA THR A 207 -32.66 -2.09 22.15
C THR A 207 -32.93 -3.48 22.74
N VAL A 208 -31.99 -4.42 22.60
CA VAL A 208 -32.13 -5.79 23.10
C VAL A 208 -31.98 -5.83 24.62
N THR A 209 -30.99 -5.13 25.20
CA THR A 209 -30.83 -5.01 26.66
C THR A 209 -32.06 -4.36 27.30
N HIS A 210 -32.61 -3.30 26.70
CA HIS A 210 -33.84 -2.69 27.19
C HIS A 210 -35.03 -3.66 27.13
N LEU A 211 -35.16 -4.45 26.06
CA LEU A 211 -36.21 -5.47 25.95
C LEU A 211 -36.03 -6.56 27.02
N HIS A 212 -34.81 -7.04 27.21
CA HIS A 212 -34.45 -8.01 28.24
C HIS A 212 -34.86 -7.52 29.64
N ASP A 213 -34.46 -6.30 30.00
CA ASP A 213 -34.77 -5.70 31.31
C ASP A 213 -36.28 -5.54 31.51
N LYS A 214 -37.01 -5.11 30.47
CA LYS A 214 -38.47 -5.01 30.53
C LYS A 214 -39.14 -6.37 30.73
N LEU A 215 -38.65 -7.42 30.09
CA LEU A 215 -39.17 -8.78 30.31
C LEU A 215 -38.92 -9.27 31.73
N LEU A 216 -37.77 -8.94 32.34
CA LEU A 216 -37.49 -9.23 33.75
C LEU A 216 -38.38 -8.45 34.72
N GLU A 217 -38.77 -7.23 34.37
CA GLU A 217 -39.69 -6.39 35.16
C GLU A 217 -41.16 -6.86 35.09
N LEU A 218 -41.57 -7.56 34.03
CA LEU A 218 -42.97 -7.96 33.82
C LEU A 218 -43.55 -8.83 34.95
N PRO A 219 -42.90 -9.92 35.42
CA PRO A 219 -43.41 -10.72 36.52
C PRO A 219 -43.53 -9.95 37.84
N LEU A 220 -42.74 -8.88 38.03
CA LEU A 220 -42.73 -8.06 39.23
C LEU A 220 -43.83 -7.00 39.22
N THR A 221 -44.13 -6.44 38.04
CA THR A 221 -45.10 -5.37 37.86
C THR A 221 -46.53 -5.89 37.64
N CYS A 222 -46.68 -7.04 36.97
CA CYS A 222 -47.99 -7.67 36.71
C CYS A 222 -48.53 -8.43 37.93
N LYS A 223 -49.18 -7.74 38.87
CA LYS A 223 -49.90 -8.39 39.98
C LYS A 223 -51.29 -8.87 39.52
N THR A 224 -51.36 -10.11 39.05
CA THR A 224 -52.62 -10.77 38.68
C THR A 224 -53.01 -11.84 39.68
N ASP A 225 -54.27 -11.83 40.13
CA ASP A 225 -54.84 -12.86 41.00
C ASP A 225 -55.21 -14.14 40.23
N SER A 226 -55.27 -14.07 38.89
CA SER A 226 -55.59 -15.22 38.05
C SER A 226 -54.38 -16.16 37.93
N LYS A 227 -54.52 -17.37 38.47
CA LYS A 227 -53.51 -18.43 38.36
C LYS A 227 -53.18 -18.76 36.89
N ALA A 228 -54.18 -18.75 36.01
CA ALA A 228 -53.98 -18.98 34.58
C ALA A 228 -53.17 -17.86 33.93
N ALA A 229 -53.48 -16.59 34.25
CA ALA A 229 -52.74 -15.43 33.77
C ALA A 229 -51.26 -15.48 34.18
N LYS A 230 -51.01 -15.79 35.46
CA LYS A 230 -49.66 -15.91 36.00
C LYS A 230 -48.86 -17.01 35.32
N GLN A 231 -49.49 -18.15 35.03
CA GLN A 231 -48.84 -19.26 34.33
C GLN A 231 -48.48 -18.90 32.88
N VAL A 232 -49.40 -18.24 32.15
CA VAL A 232 -49.16 -17.79 30.77
C VAL A 232 -48.03 -16.75 30.74
N LEU A 233 -48.07 -15.75 31.63
CA LEU A 233 -47.03 -14.72 31.73
C LEU A 233 -45.66 -15.32 32.07
N TYR A 234 -45.60 -16.24 33.04
CA TYR A 234 -44.35 -16.90 33.41
C TYR A 234 -43.77 -17.73 32.26
N THR A 235 -44.62 -18.49 31.56
CA THR A 235 -44.21 -19.31 30.41
C THR A 235 -43.68 -18.43 29.27
N PHE A 236 -44.37 -17.32 28.98
CA PHE A 236 -43.93 -16.33 28.00
C PHE A 236 -42.58 -15.72 28.38
N VAL A 237 -42.47 -15.15 29.59
CA VAL A 237 -41.24 -14.49 30.05
C VAL A 237 -40.07 -15.47 30.04
N HIS A 238 -40.26 -16.69 30.53
CA HIS A 238 -39.19 -17.69 30.53
C HIS A 238 -38.74 -18.08 29.11
N SER A 239 -39.69 -18.29 28.18
CA SER A 239 -39.37 -18.67 26.79
C SER A 239 -38.76 -17.51 25.99
N ALA A 240 -39.25 -16.30 26.23
CA ALA A 240 -38.75 -15.09 25.59
C ALA A 240 -37.37 -14.69 26.12
N LEU A 241 -37.12 -14.82 27.43
CA LEU A 241 -35.80 -14.59 28.01
C LEU A 241 -34.76 -15.56 27.45
N GLY A 242 -35.07 -16.86 27.35
CA GLY A 242 -34.13 -17.81 26.74
C GLY A 242 -33.75 -17.44 25.30
N ALA A 243 -34.71 -17.00 24.47
CA ALA A 243 -34.42 -16.54 23.11
C ALA A 243 -33.69 -15.19 23.06
N ILE A 244 -33.92 -14.31 24.04
CA ILE A 244 -33.23 -13.03 24.16
C ILE A 244 -31.80 -13.22 24.66
N ASP A 245 -31.55 -14.10 25.61
CA ASP A 245 -30.21 -14.37 26.15
C ASP A 245 -29.28 -14.84 25.03
N ASP A 246 -29.72 -15.81 24.22
CA ASP A 246 -29.02 -16.25 23.01
C ASP A 246 -28.76 -15.06 22.05
N TYR A 247 -29.76 -14.21 21.84
CA TYR A 247 -29.64 -13.07 20.93
C TYR A 247 -28.70 -11.98 21.48
N VAL A 248 -28.74 -11.70 22.78
CA VAL A 248 -27.84 -10.76 23.47
C VAL A 248 -26.40 -11.23 23.34
N GLU A 249 -26.13 -12.52 23.54
CA GLU A 249 -24.79 -13.08 23.39
C GLU A 249 -24.24 -12.86 21.97
N GLN A 250 -25.06 -13.12 20.94
CA GLN A 250 -24.69 -12.88 19.55
C GLN A 250 -24.45 -11.40 19.25
N VAL A 251 -25.32 -10.52 19.74
CA VAL A 251 -25.18 -9.07 19.57
C VAL A 251 -23.93 -8.56 20.29
N TYR A 252 -23.66 -9.04 21.50
CA TYR A 252 -22.47 -8.66 22.26
C TYR A 252 -21.19 -9.03 21.51
N PHE A 253 -21.11 -10.25 20.96
CA PHE A 253 -19.98 -10.69 20.13
C PHE A 253 -19.79 -9.79 18.90
N ILE A 254 -20.87 -9.43 18.20
CA ILE A 254 -20.81 -8.51 17.05
C ILE A 254 -20.33 -7.12 17.48
N VAL A 255 -20.86 -6.58 18.58
CA VAL A 255 -20.47 -5.27 19.12
C VAL A 255 -18.98 -5.28 19.47
N GLU A 256 -18.51 -6.27 20.21
CA GLU A 256 -17.10 -6.40 20.61
C GLU A 256 -16.17 -6.50 19.40
N THR A 257 -16.59 -7.20 18.34
CA THR A 257 -15.81 -7.36 17.11
C THR A 257 -15.82 -6.09 16.24
N VAL A 258 -16.96 -5.41 16.11
CA VAL A 258 -17.13 -4.30 15.16
C VAL A 258 -16.72 -2.95 15.76
N GLN A 259 -16.95 -2.73 17.04
CA GLN A 259 -16.59 -1.47 17.73
C GLN A 259 -15.15 -1.01 17.52
N PRO A 260 -14.12 -1.87 17.60
CA PRO A 260 -12.73 -1.43 17.43
C PRO A 260 -12.35 -1.15 15.96
N ILE A 261 -13.16 -1.55 14.97
CA ILE A 261 -12.79 -1.46 13.54
C ILE A 261 -12.56 -0.01 13.09
N PRO A 262 -13.46 0.97 13.35
CA PRO A 262 -13.21 2.36 12.96
C PRO A 262 -11.91 2.91 13.54
N ASP A 263 -11.62 2.60 14.81
CA ASP A 263 -10.38 3.03 15.47
C ASP A 263 -9.15 2.36 14.86
N GLN A 264 -9.22 1.08 14.50
CA GLN A 264 -8.14 0.37 13.80
C GLN A 264 -7.89 0.97 12.41
N ILE A 265 -8.95 1.28 11.65
CA ILE A 265 -8.84 1.98 10.35
C ILE A 265 -8.23 3.37 10.55
N GLY A 266 -8.65 4.10 11.59
CA GLY A 266 -8.11 5.40 11.96
C GLY A 266 -6.61 5.35 12.30
N LYS A 267 -6.19 4.37 13.10
CA LYS A 267 -4.77 4.12 13.42
C LYS A 267 -3.97 3.79 12.15
N PHE A 268 -4.51 2.93 11.28
CA PHE A 268 -3.86 2.60 10.01
C PHE A 268 -3.74 3.81 9.07
N LYS A 269 -4.77 4.66 9.00
CA LYS A 269 -4.74 5.93 8.27
C LYS A 269 -3.66 6.86 8.84
N GLN A 270 -3.56 6.98 10.16
CA GLN A 270 -2.52 7.80 10.81
C GLN A 270 -1.11 7.25 10.54
N LEU A 271 -0.93 5.93 10.59
CA LEU A 271 0.33 5.28 10.22
C LEU A 271 0.69 5.56 8.76
N THR A 272 -0.28 5.48 7.84
CA THR A 272 -0.10 5.80 6.42
C THR A 272 0.33 7.25 6.24
N HIS A 273 -0.30 8.21 6.93
CA HIS A 273 0.11 9.62 6.89
C HIS A 273 1.50 9.84 7.49
N ARG A 274 1.87 9.14 8.57
CA ARG A 274 3.19 9.26 9.20
C ARG A 274 4.29 8.63 8.34
N ALA A 275 3.97 7.55 7.64
CA ALA A 275 4.91 6.87 6.75
C ALA A 275 5.00 7.53 5.37
N LYS A 276 4.05 8.39 4.98
CA LYS A 276 4.06 9.17 3.73
C LYS A 276 5.41 9.83 3.43
N PRO A 277 5.99 10.69 4.30
CA PRO A 277 7.26 11.32 3.99
C PRO A 277 8.35 10.29 3.75
N PHE A 278 8.33 9.16 4.48
CA PHE A 278 9.30 8.08 4.29
C PHE A 278 9.14 7.39 2.93
N PHE A 279 7.93 6.94 2.56
CA PHE A 279 7.69 6.28 1.26
C PHE A 279 7.86 7.19 0.05
N ALA A 280 7.62 8.50 0.21
CA ALA A 280 7.83 9.49 -0.83
C ALA A 280 9.31 9.88 -0.98
N SER A 281 10.01 10.09 0.14
CA SER A 281 11.39 10.62 0.12
C SER A 281 12.47 9.55 0.03
N LEU A 282 12.25 8.35 0.59
CA LEU A 282 13.28 7.30 0.62
C LEU A 282 13.76 6.95 -0.81
N PRO A 283 12.86 6.63 -1.78
CA PRO A 283 13.28 6.32 -3.15
C PRO A 283 13.87 7.52 -3.90
N LEU A 284 13.67 8.74 -3.39
CA LEU A 284 14.24 9.95 -3.96
C LEU A 284 15.63 10.26 -3.41
N ALA A 285 16.01 9.70 -2.27
CA ALA A 285 17.28 10.00 -1.62
C ALA A 285 18.50 9.71 -2.53
N PRO A 286 18.57 8.57 -3.25
CA PRO A 286 19.64 8.34 -4.22
C PRO A 286 19.67 9.39 -5.34
N LEU A 287 18.52 9.77 -5.88
CA LEU A 287 18.41 10.75 -6.97
C LEU A 287 18.85 12.14 -6.53
N TRP A 288 18.42 12.59 -5.34
CA TRP A 288 18.82 13.89 -4.79
C TRP A 288 20.31 13.96 -4.52
N LEU A 289 20.87 12.87 -4.01
CA LEU A 289 22.29 12.76 -3.71
C LEU A 289 23.13 12.79 -5.01
N VAL A 290 22.72 12.07 -6.06
CA VAL A 290 23.34 12.14 -7.39
C VAL A 290 23.21 13.54 -8.00
N ALA A 291 22.04 14.18 -7.87
CA ALA A 291 21.83 15.54 -8.36
C ALA A 291 22.74 16.55 -7.63
N PHE A 292 22.87 16.42 -6.30
CA PHE A 292 23.76 17.27 -5.50
C PHE A 292 25.23 17.13 -5.93
N ILE A 293 25.68 15.90 -6.19
CA ILE A 293 27.02 15.66 -6.75
C ILE A 293 27.18 16.34 -8.12
N CYS A 294 26.21 16.15 -9.02
CA CYS A 294 26.29 16.73 -10.37
C CYS A 294 26.34 18.26 -10.33
N ILE A 295 25.60 18.88 -9.39
CA ILE A 295 25.66 20.32 -9.14
C ILE A 295 27.06 20.71 -8.68
N GLY A 296 27.67 19.96 -7.75
CA GLY A 296 29.05 20.18 -7.32
C GLY A 296 30.04 20.19 -8.49
N ILE A 297 29.95 19.18 -9.37
CA ILE A 297 30.79 19.07 -10.58
C ILE A 297 30.59 20.28 -11.50
N VAL A 298 29.35 20.71 -11.71
CA VAL A 298 29.03 21.88 -12.55
C VAL A 298 29.59 23.17 -11.95
N VAL A 299 29.44 23.37 -10.63
CA VAL A 299 29.96 24.54 -9.93
C VAL A 299 31.49 24.59 -10.02
N GLU A 300 32.16 23.46 -9.80
CA GLU A 300 33.61 23.36 -9.92
C GLU A 300 34.10 23.64 -11.34
N ALA A 301 33.46 23.04 -12.36
CA ALA A 301 33.77 23.28 -13.76
C ALA A 301 33.55 24.75 -14.17
N THR A 302 32.54 25.40 -13.60
CA THR A 302 32.24 26.81 -13.87
C THR A 302 33.26 27.72 -13.18
N CYS A 303 33.56 27.49 -11.91
CA CYS A 303 34.55 28.25 -11.14
C CYS A 303 35.94 28.17 -11.77
N THR A 304 36.37 26.98 -12.20
CA THR A 304 37.65 26.79 -12.90
C THR A 304 37.72 27.52 -14.24
N THR A 305 36.60 27.59 -14.97
CA THR A 305 36.53 28.30 -16.25
C THR A 305 36.57 29.82 -16.06
N CYS A 306 35.91 30.35 -15.03
CA CYS A 306 35.81 31.79 -14.76
C CYS A 306 37.07 32.37 -14.10
N CYS A 307 37.69 31.63 -13.18
CA CYS A 307 38.82 32.11 -12.39
C CYS A 307 40.15 31.67 -13.02
N ARG A 308 40.69 32.47 -13.95
CA ARG A 308 42.00 32.25 -14.62
C ARG A 308 43.25 32.38 -13.71
N SER A 309 43.11 32.27 -12.39
CA SER A 309 44.21 32.43 -11.44
C SER A 309 44.97 31.12 -11.21
N SER A 310 46.30 31.14 -11.30
CA SER A 310 47.18 29.98 -11.07
C SER A 310 47.15 29.49 -9.62
N SER A 311 46.92 30.37 -8.65
CA SER A 311 46.74 29.99 -7.25
C SER A 311 45.46 29.17 -7.06
N LEU A 312 44.39 29.56 -7.77
CA LEU A 312 43.10 28.89 -7.69
C LEU A 312 43.13 27.50 -8.34
N ALA A 313 43.91 27.32 -9.41
CA ALA A 313 44.14 26.01 -10.02
C ALA A 313 44.77 25.00 -9.02
N ARG A 314 45.74 25.42 -8.21
CA ARG A 314 46.33 24.53 -7.17
C ARG A 314 45.34 24.19 -6.06
N CYS A 315 44.52 25.15 -5.63
CA CYS A 315 43.45 24.87 -4.66
C CYS A 315 42.41 23.92 -5.23
N VAL A 316 42.05 24.06 -6.51
CA VAL A 316 41.13 23.15 -7.19
C VAL A 316 41.73 21.74 -7.26
N ASP A 317 43.00 21.56 -7.63
CA ASP A 317 43.61 20.22 -7.68
C ASP A 317 43.56 19.48 -6.33
N VAL A 318 43.77 20.19 -5.22
CA VAL A 318 43.64 19.61 -3.87
C VAL A 318 42.17 19.32 -3.55
N GLY A 319 41.27 20.25 -3.90
CA GLY A 319 39.82 20.07 -3.78
C GLY A 319 39.31 18.87 -4.57
N LEU A 320 39.84 18.65 -5.78
CA LEU A 320 39.44 17.58 -6.68
C LEU A 320 39.81 16.21 -6.09
N LYS A 321 40.97 16.08 -5.45
CA LYS A 321 41.38 14.86 -4.72
C LYS A 321 40.47 14.57 -3.53
N LEU A 322 40.10 15.59 -2.75
CA LEU A 322 39.16 15.42 -1.64
C LEU A 322 37.74 15.10 -2.16
N SER A 323 37.32 15.75 -3.25
CA SER A 323 36.05 15.52 -3.91
C SER A 323 35.94 14.10 -4.47
N ALA A 324 37.05 13.53 -4.94
CA ALA A 324 37.11 12.15 -5.43
C ALA A 324 36.79 11.14 -4.34
N LEU A 325 37.36 11.32 -3.15
CA LEU A 325 37.09 10.46 -1.99
C LEU A 325 35.64 10.60 -1.54
N LEU A 326 35.13 11.84 -1.46
CA LEU A 326 33.73 12.10 -1.15
C LEU A 326 32.81 11.49 -2.21
N PHE A 327 33.13 11.61 -3.50
CA PHE A 327 32.36 11.03 -4.59
C PHE A 327 32.29 9.50 -4.46
N GLY A 328 33.42 8.85 -4.19
CA GLY A 328 33.46 7.40 -3.92
C GLY A 328 32.55 7.00 -2.75
N LEU A 329 32.65 7.72 -1.63
CA LEU A 329 31.78 7.49 -0.46
C LEU A 329 30.30 7.67 -0.81
N ILE A 330 29.97 8.71 -1.56
CA ILE A 330 28.60 9.00 -1.97
C ILE A 330 28.07 7.89 -2.90
N VAL A 331 28.85 7.43 -3.88
CA VAL A 331 28.49 6.28 -4.75
C VAL A 331 28.25 5.02 -3.92
N PHE A 332 29.08 4.78 -2.89
CA PHE A 332 28.87 3.66 -1.96
C PHE A 332 27.54 3.79 -1.20
N VAL A 333 27.23 4.98 -0.67
CA VAL A 333 25.94 5.24 0.00
C VAL A 333 24.76 5.04 -0.96
N VAL A 334 24.83 5.52 -2.20
CA VAL A 334 23.82 5.24 -3.24
C VAL A 334 23.64 3.74 -3.42
N ALA A 335 24.72 2.99 -3.55
CA ALA A 335 24.67 1.56 -3.78
C ALA A 335 23.99 0.81 -2.61
N VAL A 336 24.26 1.23 -1.37
CA VAL A 336 23.58 0.69 -0.18
C VAL A 336 22.09 1.01 -0.21
N LEU A 337 21.71 2.26 -0.50
CA LEU A 337 20.30 2.66 -0.57
C LEU A 337 19.56 1.89 -1.66
N VAL A 338 20.13 1.80 -2.87
CA VAL A 338 19.56 1.04 -3.99
C VAL A 338 19.44 -0.45 -3.64
N CYS A 339 20.42 -1.02 -2.94
CA CYS A 339 20.37 -2.41 -2.46
C CYS A 339 19.17 -2.61 -1.52
N VAL A 340 19.01 -1.75 -0.50
CA VAL A 340 17.90 -1.84 0.46
C VAL A 340 16.55 -1.66 -0.24
N GLU A 341 16.42 -0.66 -1.11
CA GLU A 341 15.20 -0.41 -1.87
C GLU A 341 14.84 -1.61 -2.77
N THR A 342 15.83 -2.21 -3.43
CA THR A 342 15.60 -3.38 -4.28
C THR A 342 15.13 -4.58 -3.46
N ILE A 343 15.70 -4.82 -2.27
CA ILE A 343 15.24 -5.89 -1.36
C ILE A 343 13.76 -5.68 -1.00
N VAL A 344 13.37 -4.46 -0.62
CA VAL A 344 11.98 -4.12 -0.29
C VAL A 344 11.05 -4.33 -1.49
N LEU A 345 11.47 -3.92 -2.70
CA LEU A 345 10.68 -4.10 -3.91
C LEU A 345 10.50 -5.56 -4.30
N ILE A 346 11.55 -6.39 -4.14
CA ILE A 346 11.46 -7.83 -4.38
C ILE A 346 10.49 -8.45 -3.37
N ALA A 347 10.61 -8.13 -2.08
CA ALA A 347 9.73 -8.64 -1.04
C ALA A 347 8.26 -8.26 -1.29
N LEU A 348 7.99 -6.98 -1.59
CA LEU A 348 6.66 -6.50 -1.94
C LEU A 348 6.12 -7.15 -3.22
N SER A 349 6.98 -7.37 -4.22
CA SER A 349 6.57 -8.00 -5.47
C SER A 349 6.22 -9.47 -5.29
N LYS A 350 6.96 -10.21 -4.45
CA LYS A 350 6.63 -11.59 -4.05
C LYS A 350 5.33 -11.65 -3.26
N PHE A 351 5.13 -10.72 -2.31
CA PHE A 351 3.86 -10.60 -1.60
C PHE A 351 2.68 -10.35 -2.57
N CYS A 352 2.90 -9.52 -3.58
CA CYS A 352 1.86 -9.14 -4.54
C CYS A 352 1.64 -10.14 -5.69
N GLU A 353 2.47 -11.16 -5.83
CA GLU A 353 2.31 -12.20 -6.85
C GLU A 353 1.05 -13.04 -6.59
N ASP A 354 0.82 -13.43 -5.34
CA ASP A 354 -0.45 -13.99 -4.84
C ASP A 354 -0.95 -13.19 -3.64
N VAL A 355 -1.28 -11.93 -3.92
CA VAL A 355 -1.76 -10.97 -2.91
C VAL A 355 -2.98 -11.46 -2.12
N ASP A 356 -3.84 -12.26 -2.75
CA ASP A 356 -5.05 -12.78 -2.10
C ASP A 356 -4.68 -13.83 -1.06
N HIS A 357 -3.83 -14.80 -1.44
CA HIS A 357 -3.35 -15.82 -0.51
C HIS A 357 -2.53 -15.23 0.63
N ASN A 358 -1.60 -14.33 0.33
CA ASN A 358 -0.70 -13.77 1.34
C ASN A 358 -1.42 -12.88 2.35
N VAL A 359 -2.44 -12.12 1.91
CA VAL A 359 -3.30 -11.37 2.84
C VAL A 359 -4.11 -12.32 3.71
N LEU A 360 -4.64 -13.41 3.15
CA LEU A 360 -5.39 -14.39 3.94
C LEU A 360 -4.50 -15.13 4.95
N SER A 361 -3.27 -15.48 4.59
CA SER A 361 -2.28 -16.04 5.53
C SER A 361 -2.00 -15.07 6.66
N TYR A 362 -1.79 -13.78 6.34
CA TYR A 362 -1.60 -12.72 7.35
C TYR A 362 -2.81 -12.53 8.27
N VAL A 363 -4.03 -12.52 7.71
CA VAL A 363 -5.26 -12.41 8.52
C VAL A 363 -5.42 -13.63 9.41
N ASN A 364 -5.18 -14.83 8.88
CA ASN A 364 -5.29 -16.07 9.63
C ASN A 364 -4.36 -16.05 10.84
N SER A 365 -3.07 -15.77 10.64
CA SER A 365 -2.08 -15.75 11.74
C SER A 365 -2.35 -14.67 12.79
N THR A 366 -2.73 -13.45 12.37
CA THR A 366 -2.91 -12.33 13.29
C THR A 366 -4.22 -12.36 14.07
N THR A 367 -5.25 -13.02 13.52
CA THR A 367 -6.59 -13.04 14.12
C THR A 367 -6.99 -14.37 14.71
N TYR A 368 -6.21 -15.44 14.52
CA TYR A 368 -6.52 -16.78 15.04
C TYR A 368 -6.80 -16.78 16.55
N ASN A 369 -6.03 -16.00 17.32
CA ASN A 369 -6.19 -15.90 18.78
C ASN A 369 -7.34 -14.98 19.21
N ILE A 370 -7.86 -14.15 18.30
CA ILE A 370 -8.91 -13.17 18.59
C ILE A 370 -10.28 -13.75 18.24
N SER A 371 -10.44 -14.26 17.02
CA SER A 371 -11.72 -14.77 16.54
C SER A 371 -11.56 -15.65 15.30
N TYR A 372 -12.08 -16.88 15.38
CA TYR A 372 -12.05 -17.85 14.28
C TYR A 372 -12.90 -17.42 13.07
N ILE A 373 -13.83 -16.48 13.24
CA ILE A 373 -14.72 -16.02 12.17
C ILE A 373 -14.03 -15.04 11.21
N ILE A 374 -13.02 -14.30 11.68
CA ILE A 374 -12.39 -13.24 10.88
C ILE A 374 -11.69 -13.83 9.64
N PRO A 375 -10.92 -14.93 9.74
CA PRO A 375 -10.35 -15.60 8.56
C PRO A 375 -11.40 -16.06 7.56
N GLU A 376 -12.54 -16.59 8.01
CA GLU A 376 -13.63 -17.02 7.12
C GLU A 376 -14.28 -15.85 6.39
N ILE A 377 -14.53 -14.75 7.12
CA ILE A 377 -15.05 -13.50 6.56
C ILE A 377 -14.07 -12.94 5.51
N ALA A 378 -12.78 -12.89 5.85
CA ALA A 378 -11.75 -12.42 4.93
C ALA A 378 -11.68 -13.31 3.67
N ASN A 379 -11.73 -14.63 3.85
CA ASN A 379 -11.74 -15.59 2.74
C ASN A 379 -12.94 -15.36 1.82
N TYR A 380 -14.15 -15.18 2.38
CA TYR A 380 -15.36 -14.87 1.60
C TYR A 380 -15.20 -13.57 0.80
N TYR A 381 -14.72 -12.48 1.41
CA TYR A 381 -14.59 -11.22 0.68
C TYR A 381 -13.43 -11.22 -0.32
N ILE A 382 -12.32 -11.88 -0.05
CA ILE A 382 -11.10 -11.82 -0.88
C ILE A 382 -11.13 -12.85 -2.01
N ARG A 383 -11.46 -14.11 -1.72
CA ARG A 383 -11.51 -15.20 -2.71
C ARG A 383 -12.90 -15.42 -3.28
N GLY A 384 -13.93 -14.83 -2.68
CA GLY A 384 -15.29 -15.26 -2.95
C GLY A 384 -15.58 -16.58 -2.22
N GLY A 385 -16.82 -16.76 -1.82
CA GLY A 385 -17.31 -18.01 -1.27
C GLY A 385 -18.80 -18.12 -1.49
N ASP A 386 -19.33 -19.33 -1.38
CA ASP A 386 -20.76 -19.57 -1.61
C ASP A 386 -21.64 -18.93 -0.53
N ARG A 387 -21.09 -18.73 0.68
CA ARG A 387 -21.83 -18.21 1.84
C ARG A 387 -21.01 -17.14 2.56
N ASN A 388 -21.64 -16.00 2.80
CA ASN A 388 -21.13 -14.98 3.69
C ASN A 388 -21.35 -15.46 5.14
N PRO A 389 -20.30 -15.66 5.96
CA PRO A 389 -20.48 -16.05 7.36
C PRO A 389 -21.40 -15.07 8.11
N ILE A 390 -21.32 -13.78 7.77
CA ILE A 390 -22.16 -12.74 8.39
C ILE A 390 -23.65 -12.93 8.07
N ASP A 391 -24.01 -13.47 6.90
CA ASP A 391 -25.41 -13.73 6.55
C ASP A 391 -26.01 -14.83 7.44
N GLU A 392 -25.19 -15.73 7.99
CA GLU A 392 -25.64 -16.75 8.94
C GLU A 392 -26.01 -16.11 10.29
N TYR A 393 -25.19 -15.19 10.80
CA TYR A 393 -25.49 -14.41 12.00
C TYR A 393 -26.71 -13.51 11.81
N ASP A 394 -26.85 -12.87 10.64
CA ASP A 394 -28.04 -12.08 10.30
C ASP A 394 -29.31 -12.95 10.28
N THR A 395 -29.23 -14.13 9.67
CA THR A 395 -30.36 -15.08 9.61
C THR A 395 -30.73 -15.59 11.00
N LEU A 396 -29.74 -15.87 11.84
CA LEU A 396 -29.93 -16.31 13.21
C LEU A 396 -30.56 -15.20 14.08
N ALA A 397 -30.06 -13.97 13.97
CA ALA A 397 -30.64 -12.80 14.63
C ALA A 397 -32.10 -12.57 14.21
N MET A 398 -32.39 -12.65 12.91
CA MET A 398 -33.75 -12.56 12.38
C MET A 398 -34.68 -13.65 12.92
N LYS A 399 -34.17 -14.89 13.06
CA LYS A 399 -34.92 -16.00 13.64
C LYS A 399 -35.30 -15.71 15.09
N TYR A 400 -34.36 -15.23 15.92
CA TYR A 400 -34.64 -14.89 17.31
C TYR A 400 -35.63 -13.72 17.44
N ILE A 401 -35.48 -12.66 16.63
CA ILE A 401 -36.43 -11.53 16.61
C ILE A 401 -37.84 -12.02 16.26
N ASN A 402 -37.99 -12.87 15.25
CA ASN A 402 -39.27 -13.42 14.86
C ASN A 402 -39.87 -14.30 15.98
N GLN A 403 -39.05 -15.14 16.61
CA GLN A 403 -39.48 -16.01 17.70
C GLN A 403 -39.97 -15.23 18.91
N ILE A 404 -39.29 -14.14 19.29
CA ILE A 404 -39.72 -13.25 20.38
C ILE A 404 -41.06 -12.58 20.03
N GLN A 405 -41.22 -12.12 18.78
CA GLN A 405 -42.48 -11.53 18.33
C GLN A 405 -43.63 -12.54 18.34
N ASP A 406 -43.37 -13.78 17.92
CA ASP A 406 -44.37 -14.86 17.93
C ASP A 406 -44.80 -15.22 19.35
N TYR A 407 -43.85 -15.34 20.29
CA TYR A 407 -44.15 -15.53 21.71
C TYR A 407 -44.96 -14.38 22.28
N TYR A 408 -44.63 -13.14 21.93
CA TYR A 408 -45.38 -11.97 22.36
C TYR A 408 -46.81 -11.99 21.84
N ASN A 409 -47.01 -12.28 20.54
CA ASN A 409 -48.34 -12.33 19.93
C ASN A 409 -49.21 -13.44 20.54
N GLN A 410 -48.64 -14.62 20.82
CA GLN A 410 -49.34 -15.71 21.49
C GLN A 410 -49.73 -15.34 22.93
N ALA A 411 -48.80 -14.73 23.67
CA ALA A 411 -49.05 -14.25 25.03
C ALA A 411 -50.09 -13.14 25.06
N ALA A 412 -50.05 -12.21 24.09
CA ALA A 412 -50.99 -11.11 23.98
C ALA A 412 -52.44 -11.60 23.82
N ILE A 413 -52.70 -12.68 23.07
CA ILE A 413 -54.04 -13.27 22.97
C ILE A 413 -54.50 -13.81 24.34
N GLY A 414 -53.61 -14.50 25.06
CA GLY A 414 -53.89 -15.03 26.39
C GLY A 414 -54.12 -13.94 27.45
N VAL A 415 -53.38 -12.83 27.35
CA VAL A 415 -53.42 -11.70 28.30
C VAL A 415 -54.48 -10.66 27.93
N ALA A 416 -54.88 -10.53 26.66
CA ALA A 416 -55.92 -9.60 26.21
C ALA A 416 -57.27 -9.87 26.87
N GLY A 417 -57.63 -11.15 27.08
CA GLY A 417 -58.81 -11.54 27.85
C GLY A 417 -58.76 -11.12 29.33
N LEU A 418 -57.57 -10.72 29.80
CA LEU A 418 -57.27 -10.29 31.16
C LEU A 418 -56.75 -8.84 31.18
N GLY A 419 -56.93 -8.06 30.11
CA GLY A 419 -56.17 -6.84 29.79
C GLY A 419 -56.15 -5.72 30.84
N MET A 420 -56.98 -5.79 31.88
CA MET A 420 -56.89 -4.90 33.05
C MET A 420 -55.80 -5.31 34.06
N ALA A 421 -55.28 -6.53 34.01
CA ALA A 421 -54.42 -7.09 35.05
C ALA A 421 -52.93 -6.73 34.90
N CYS A 422 -52.48 -6.31 33.70
CA CYS A 422 -51.11 -5.83 33.53
C CYS A 422 -50.93 -4.82 32.39
N PRO A 423 -51.05 -3.51 32.67
CA PRO A 423 -50.77 -2.45 31.69
C PRO A 423 -49.34 -2.50 31.14
N ALA A 424 -48.36 -2.82 31.98
CA ALA A 424 -46.93 -2.89 31.59
C ALA A 424 -46.65 -3.90 30.46
N PHE A 425 -47.48 -4.94 30.30
CA PHE A 425 -47.36 -5.89 29.18
C PHE A 425 -47.72 -5.25 27.84
N PHE A 426 -48.72 -4.36 27.81
CA PHE A 426 -49.15 -3.66 26.61
C PHE A 426 -48.29 -2.44 26.30
N ASP A 427 -47.63 -1.86 27.31
CA ASP A 427 -46.61 -0.82 27.11
C ASP A 427 -45.34 -1.37 26.43
N LEU A 428 -45.15 -2.70 26.42
CA LEU A 428 -44.06 -3.35 25.71
C LEU A 428 -44.39 -3.49 24.23
N ASP A 429 -43.96 -2.51 23.42
CA ASP A 429 -44.10 -2.55 21.96
C ASP A 429 -43.04 -3.44 21.30
N VAL A 430 -43.18 -4.76 21.48
CA VAL A 430 -42.29 -5.77 20.87
C VAL A 430 -42.30 -5.66 19.34
N ASN A 431 -43.41 -5.24 18.74
CA ASN A 431 -43.52 -5.09 17.29
C ASN A 431 -42.67 -3.92 16.77
N ALA A 432 -42.69 -2.77 17.44
CA ALA A 432 -41.81 -1.64 17.10
C ALA A 432 -40.34 -1.98 17.31
N ILE A 433 -40.00 -2.67 18.40
CA ILE A 433 -38.63 -3.14 18.68
C ILE A 433 -38.16 -4.09 17.58
N ALA A 434 -38.96 -5.10 17.25
CA ALA A 434 -38.64 -6.06 16.18
C ALA A 434 -38.49 -5.35 14.84
N THR A 435 -39.39 -4.42 14.49
CA THR A 435 -39.33 -3.65 13.24
C THR A 435 -38.05 -2.81 13.16
N LYS A 436 -37.68 -2.15 14.27
CA LYS A 436 -36.44 -1.37 14.36
C LYS A 436 -35.21 -2.28 14.20
N ALA A 437 -35.16 -3.41 14.92
CA ALA A 437 -34.05 -4.36 14.83
C ALA A 437 -33.89 -4.92 13.40
N ARG A 438 -34.98 -5.32 12.75
CA ARG A 438 -34.99 -5.77 11.34
C ARG A 438 -34.47 -4.69 10.40
N GLY A 439 -34.88 -3.44 10.60
CA GLY A 439 -34.40 -2.31 9.79
C GLY A 439 -32.90 -2.11 9.92
N ILE A 440 -32.35 -2.20 11.14
CA ILE A 440 -30.92 -2.05 11.39
C ILE A 440 -30.13 -3.23 10.79
N LEU A 441 -30.58 -4.47 11.01
CA LEU A 441 -29.99 -5.67 10.43
C LEU A 441 -30.00 -5.62 8.90
N GLY A 442 -31.11 -5.18 8.30
CA GLY A 442 -31.22 -4.97 6.86
C GLY A 442 -30.21 -3.96 6.32
N LYS A 443 -30.02 -2.81 7.01
CA LYS A 443 -29.01 -1.81 6.64
C LYS A 443 -27.59 -2.37 6.80
N ALA A 444 -27.30 -3.07 7.90
CA ALA A 444 -26.00 -3.69 8.14
C ALA A 444 -25.67 -4.73 7.06
N ARG A 445 -26.63 -5.59 6.73
CA ARG A 445 -26.50 -6.57 5.65
C ARG A 445 -26.21 -5.91 4.31
N GLU A 446 -26.86 -4.79 4.00
CA GLU A 446 -26.58 -4.05 2.78
C GLU A 446 -25.15 -3.50 2.74
N LEU A 447 -24.68 -2.88 3.83
CA LEU A 447 -23.31 -2.36 3.94
C LEU A 447 -22.25 -3.47 3.86
N LEU A 448 -22.58 -4.66 4.37
CA LEU A 448 -21.72 -5.83 4.40
C LEU A 448 -21.81 -6.70 3.14
N LYS A 449 -22.52 -6.27 2.09
CA LYS A 449 -22.45 -6.98 0.80
C LYS A 449 -21.02 -6.96 0.26
N GLY A 450 -20.61 -8.06 -0.37
CA GLY A 450 -19.29 -8.15 -1.01
C GLY A 450 -19.03 -7.01 -1.99
N GLU A 451 -20.06 -6.57 -2.71
CA GLU A 451 -20.02 -5.42 -3.62
C GLU A 451 -19.59 -4.10 -2.95
N ASN A 452 -19.85 -3.94 -1.65
CA ASN A 452 -19.53 -2.74 -0.88
C ASN A 452 -18.17 -2.86 -0.17
N ILE A 453 -17.81 -4.06 0.31
CA ILE A 453 -16.55 -4.28 1.04
C ILE A 453 -15.35 -4.49 0.12
N TYR A 454 -15.46 -5.38 -0.87
CA TYR A 454 -14.33 -5.74 -1.72
C TYR A 454 -13.68 -4.56 -2.45
N PRO A 455 -14.41 -3.52 -2.91
CA PRO A 455 -13.77 -2.35 -3.50
C PRO A 455 -12.71 -1.70 -2.61
N TYR A 456 -12.85 -1.77 -1.27
CA TYR A 456 -11.83 -1.27 -0.36
C TYR A 456 -10.56 -2.10 -0.45
N TYR A 457 -10.68 -3.43 -0.33
CA TYR A 457 -9.56 -4.36 -0.50
C TYR A 457 -8.88 -4.19 -1.87
N ARG A 458 -9.67 -4.16 -2.95
CA ARG A 458 -9.16 -3.99 -4.32
C ARG A 458 -8.44 -2.65 -4.50
N LYS A 459 -8.98 -1.55 -3.98
CA LYS A 459 -8.37 -0.22 -4.16
C LYS A 459 -7.14 -0.02 -3.31
N VAL A 460 -7.17 -0.45 -2.04
CA VAL A 460 -6.07 -0.23 -1.09
C VAL A 460 -4.94 -1.22 -1.36
N ILE A 461 -5.24 -2.52 -1.38
CA ILE A 461 -4.22 -3.56 -1.46
C ILE A 461 -3.81 -3.80 -2.92
N ARG A 462 -4.75 -4.24 -3.78
CA ARG A 462 -4.39 -4.63 -5.16
C ARG A 462 -3.96 -3.44 -6.02
N ALA A 463 -4.76 -2.38 -6.04
CA ALA A 463 -4.46 -1.20 -6.86
C ALA A 463 -3.43 -0.30 -6.19
N GLY A 464 -3.60 0.05 -4.91
CA GLY A 464 -2.70 0.93 -4.19
C GLY A 464 -1.31 0.31 -4.00
N ILE A 465 -1.22 -0.70 -3.14
CA ILE A 465 0.07 -1.32 -2.78
C ILE A 465 0.66 -2.08 -3.97
N CYS A 466 -0.06 -3.06 -4.52
CA CYS A 466 0.54 -3.97 -5.49
C CYS A 466 0.72 -3.39 -6.89
N ASN A 467 -0.14 -2.45 -7.31
CA ASN A 467 0.00 -1.82 -8.62
C ASN A 467 0.78 -0.51 -8.53
N VAL A 468 0.30 0.47 -7.77
CA VAL A 468 0.84 1.83 -7.81
C VAL A 468 2.18 1.95 -7.08
N VAL A 469 2.37 1.34 -5.90
CA VAL A 469 3.66 1.47 -5.19
C VAL A 469 4.81 0.83 -5.99
N ILE A 470 4.59 -0.38 -6.52
CA ILE A 470 5.61 -1.11 -7.30
C ILE A 470 5.85 -0.45 -8.67
N SER A 471 4.78 -0.09 -9.39
CA SER A 471 4.94 0.57 -10.71
C SER A 471 5.55 1.96 -10.59
N GLY A 472 5.27 2.68 -9.50
CA GLY A 472 5.82 4.02 -9.25
C GLY A 472 7.32 4.04 -8.99
N VAL A 473 7.97 2.89 -8.82
CA VAL A 473 9.44 2.78 -8.76
C VAL A 473 10.04 2.35 -10.09
N GLY A 474 9.36 1.46 -10.82
CA GLY A 474 9.85 0.96 -12.10
C GLY A 474 9.64 1.93 -13.27
N HIS A 475 8.57 2.71 -13.30
CA HIS A 475 8.17 3.46 -14.50
C HIS A 475 8.78 4.88 -14.53
N PRO A 476 9.77 5.16 -15.40
CA PRO A 476 9.89 6.50 -15.95
C PRO A 476 8.66 6.67 -16.86
N SER A 477 7.79 7.61 -16.50
CA SER A 477 6.55 7.93 -17.24
C SER A 477 6.83 8.28 -18.69
#